data_AF-A0A2T2P3B1-F1
#
_entry.id   AF-A0A2T2P3B1-F1
#
_cell.length_a   1.000
_cell.length_b   1.000
_cell.length_c   1.000
_cell.angle_alpha   90.00
_cell.angle_beta   90.00
_cell.angle_gamma   90.00
#
_symmetry.space_group_name_H-M   'P 1'
#
loop_
_entity.id
_entity.type
_entity.pdbx_description
1 polymer ?
#
loop_
_entity_poly.entity_id
_entity_poly.type
_entity_poly.pdbx_seq_one_letter_code
_entity_poly.pdbx_strand_id
1 'polypeptide(L)'
;MPRQTPGVQLQYRSYLHPMSIYHVSIAIMPLKELFYHLKNSEIGFLRTMIGEDPPSSPAEGDETPFGSIEVIYMPLVLAKGGSSLGFRITDGKKKTIEWLCFGGPVQDRIEGMEKDGHRVFDFVAKLEKSDSPKRGVVSGHKEHRDLFESLEYGELRLFNLKLTWRNKVQELQAAMEKSGRTARARVQDQMETVRTEVGNMVVSVPKGAQYIQSTRGAIPLEATDR
;
A
#
# COMPACT_ATOMS: atom_id res chain seq x y z
N MET A 1 18.54 -28.17 -5.69
CA MET A 1 17.67 -27.32 -4.87
C MET A 1 16.82 -26.42 -5.76
N PRO A 2 15.49 -26.35 -5.61
CA PRO A 2 14.67 -25.35 -6.28
C PRO A 2 15.03 -23.94 -5.79
N ARG A 3 15.06 -22.95 -6.69
CA ARG A 3 15.33 -21.54 -6.33
C ARG A 3 14.10 -20.93 -5.67
N GLN A 4 14.08 -20.80 -4.35
CA GLN A 4 13.03 -20.05 -3.64
C GLN A 4 12.99 -18.58 -4.10
N THR A 5 11.79 -18.03 -4.26
CA THR A 5 11.58 -16.60 -4.55
C THR A 5 12.00 -15.76 -3.34
N PRO A 6 12.69 -14.61 -3.52
CA PRO A 6 13.03 -13.73 -2.40
C PRO A 6 11.77 -13.32 -1.63
N GLY A 7 11.86 -13.27 -0.30
CA GLY A 7 10.75 -12.82 0.54
C GLY A 7 9.63 -13.83 0.79
N VAL A 8 9.72 -15.09 0.31
CA VAL A 8 8.85 -16.17 0.81
C VAL A 8 9.28 -16.49 2.25
N GLN A 9 8.35 -16.58 3.20
CA GLN A 9 8.70 -16.91 4.59
C GLN A 9 9.21 -18.36 4.70
N LEU A 10 10.10 -18.62 5.65
CA LEU A 10 10.48 -19.98 6.01
C LEU A 10 9.30 -20.71 6.67
N GLN A 11 9.43 -22.01 6.92
CA GLN A 11 8.50 -22.73 7.80
C GLN A 11 8.98 -22.63 9.25
N TYR A 12 8.08 -22.48 10.23
CA TYR A 12 8.46 -22.28 11.64
C TYR A 12 9.43 -23.33 12.18
N ARG A 13 9.31 -24.60 11.75
CA ARG A 13 10.25 -25.68 12.10
C ARG A 13 11.70 -25.42 11.68
N SER A 14 11.92 -24.69 10.59
CA SER A 14 13.23 -24.37 10.00
C SER A 14 13.79 -23.01 10.42
N TYR A 15 12.96 -22.12 10.98
CA TYR A 15 13.40 -20.85 11.55
C TYR A 15 14.00 -21.09 12.95
N LEU A 16 15.30 -20.88 13.13
CA LEU A 16 16.03 -21.23 14.36
C LEU A 16 16.67 -20.01 15.06
N HIS A 17 16.26 -18.79 14.71
CA HIS A 17 16.87 -17.56 15.23
C HIS A 17 15.97 -16.91 16.29
N PRO A 18 16.54 -16.37 17.38
CA PRO A 18 15.77 -15.56 18.33
C PRO A 18 15.24 -14.30 17.67
N MET A 19 14.12 -13.82 18.18
CA MET A 19 13.58 -12.51 17.83
C MET A 19 14.14 -11.46 18.79
N SER A 20 14.48 -10.27 18.29
CA SER A 20 14.94 -9.16 19.13
C SER A 20 13.83 -8.13 19.27
N ILE A 21 13.53 -7.72 20.51
CA ILE A 21 12.46 -6.78 20.84
C ILE A 21 13.10 -5.42 21.16
N TYR A 22 12.56 -4.38 20.55
CA TYR A 22 12.99 -2.99 20.73
C TYR A 22 11.82 -2.09 21.11
N HIS A 23 12.10 -1.02 21.84
CA HIS A 23 11.20 0.12 21.98
C HIS A 23 11.64 1.25 21.04
N VAL A 24 10.65 1.88 20.39
CA VAL A 24 10.84 3.03 19.51
C VAL A 24 10.00 4.19 20.04
N SER A 25 10.65 5.27 20.49
CA SER A 25 9.92 6.47 20.95
C SER A 25 9.41 7.29 19.76
N ILE A 26 8.09 7.47 19.66
CA ILE A 26 7.47 8.30 18.61
C ILE A 26 7.71 9.80 18.83
N ALA A 27 8.23 10.19 19.99
CA ALA A 27 8.67 11.55 20.28
C ALA A 27 10.03 11.87 19.62
N ILE A 28 10.92 10.88 19.49
CA ILE A 28 12.20 11.01 18.79
C ILE A 28 11.95 10.98 17.27
N MET A 29 11.34 9.89 16.78
CA MET A 29 11.03 9.72 15.36
C MET A 29 9.57 9.29 15.15
N PRO A 30 8.68 10.19 14.68
CA PRO A 30 7.30 9.84 14.37
C PRO A 30 7.21 8.68 13.36
N LEU A 31 6.30 7.72 13.57
CA LEU A 31 6.17 6.51 12.73
C LEU A 31 6.20 6.77 11.21
N LYS A 32 5.61 7.87 10.74
CA LYS A 32 5.58 8.25 9.32
C LYS A 32 6.98 8.55 8.76
N GLU A 33 7.83 9.16 9.57
CA GLU A 33 9.23 9.48 9.26
C GLU A 33 10.07 8.20 9.31
N LEU A 34 9.93 7.40 10.36
CA LEU A 34 10.61 6.11 10.49
C LEU A 34 10.27 5.15 9.34
N PHE A 35 8.99 5.00 9.00
CA PHE A 35 8.57 4.20 7.86
C PHE A 35 9.06 4.76 6.53
N TYR A 36 9.24 6.08 6.40
CA TYR A 36 9.86 6.67 5.21
C TYR A 36 11.34 6.28 5.11
N HIS A 37 12.11 6.38 6.21
CA HIS A 37 13.51 5.98 6.22
C HIS A 37 13.71 4.48 5.98
N LEU A 38 12.92 3.62 6.65
CA LEU A 38 13.00 2.17 6.46
C LEU A 38 12.62 1.76 5.03
N LYS A 39 11.51 2.27 4.48
CA LYS A 39 10.96 1.82 3.19
C LYS A 39 11.69 2.39 1.96
N ASN A 40 12.31 3.56 2.06
CA ASN A 40 13.03 4.21 0.94
C ASN A 40 14.56 4.08 1.03
N SER A 41 15.07 3.24 1.93
CA SER A 41 16.50 2.97 2.06
C SER A 41 16.96 1.85 1.11
N GLU A 42 18.27 1.82 0.83
CA GLU A 42 18.94 0.77 0.06
C GLU A 42 18.96 -0.61 0.76
N ILE A 43 18.32 -0.74 1.94
CA ILE A 43 18.21 -1.96 2.75
C ILE A 43 17.40 -3.06 2.03
N GLY A 44 16.79 -2.76 0.88
CA GLY A 44 16.07 -3.73 0.07
C GLY A 44 14.70 -4.08 0.65
N PHE A 45 13.93 -3.07 1.05
CA PHE A 45 12.53 -3.21 1.41
C PHE A 45 11.74 -3.91 0.28
N LEU A 46 10.95 -4.92 0.65
CA LEU A 46 10.19 -5.76 -0.30
C LEU A 46 8.70 -5.43 -0.29
N ARG A 47 8.08 -5.40 0.90
CA ARG A 47 6.63 -5.25 1.09
C ARG A 47 6.28 -5.00 2.56
N THR A 48 5.03 -4.62 2.80
CA THR A 48 4.43 -4.58 4.13
C THR A 48 3.36 -5.67 4.25
N MET A 49 3.31 -6.37 5.38
CA MET A 49 2.19 -7.25 5.79
C MET A 49 1.50 -6.65 7.03
N ILE A 50 0.21 -6.94 7.23
CA ILE A 50 -0.51 -6.66 8.48
C ILE A 50 -0.84 -8.00 9.14
N GLY A 51 -0.17 -8.31 10.25
CA GLY A 51 -0.48 -9.45 11.10
C GLY A 51 -1.47 -9.08 12.20
N GLU A 52 -2.14 -10.09 12.77
CA GLU A 52 -2.80 -9.96 14.06
C GLU A 52 -1.74 -9.92 15.16
N ASP A 53 -1.90 -9.05 16.15
CA ASP A 53 -1.00 -9.02 17.31
C ASP A 53 -1.43 -10.11 18.30
N PRO A 54 -0.58 -11.11 18.59
CA PRO A 54 -0.96 -12.18 19.51
C PRO A 54 -1.15 -11.64 20.93
N PRO A 55 -2.06 -12.25 21.71
CA PRO A 55 -2.34 -11.81 23.07
C PRO A 55 -1.18 -12.17 24.01
N SER A 56 -0.21 -11.26 24.12
CA SER A 56 0.71 -11.22 25.25
C SER A 56 0.11 -10.37 26.39
N SER A 57 0.28 -10.86 27.61
CA SER A 57 0.16 -10.05 28.82
C SER A 57 1.60 -9.80 29.30
N PRO A 58 2.12 -8.57 29.24
CA PRO A 58 3.44 -8.27 29.79
C PRO A 58 3.48 -8.60 31.28
N ALA A 59 4.65 -8.94 31.80
CA ALA A 59 4.87 -9.00 33.24
C ALA A 59 4.78 -7.59 33.85
N GLU A 60 4.46 -7.49 35.14
CA GLU A 60 4.45 -6.21 35.84
C GLU A 60 5.88 -5.60 35.81
N GLY A 61 6.02 -4.45 35.15
CA GLY A 61 7.31 -3.80 34.87
C GLY A 61 7.92 -4.06 33.49
N ASP A 62 7.35 -4.97 32.68
CA ASP A 62 7.73 -5.24 31.28
C ASP A 62 6.78 -4.50 30.30
N GLU A 63 6.35 -3.29 30.69
CA GLU A 63 5.35 -2.49 29.97
C GLU A 63 6.01 -1.57 28.94
N THR A 64 5.47 -1.53 27.71
CA THR A 64 5.91 -0.57 26.69
C THR A 64 5.77 0.87 27.21
N PRO A 65 6.84 1.69 27.28
CA PRO A 65 6.75 3.04 27.83
C PRO A 65 5.75 3.94 27.10
N PHE A 66 5.12 4.87 27.82
CA PHE A 66 4.19 5.82 27.22
C PHE A 66 4.89 6.68 26.15
N GLY A 67 4.33 6.71 24.94
CA GLY A 67 4.97 7.37 23.79
C GLY A 67 6.05 6.54 23.11
N SER A 68 6.19 5.25 23.45
CA SER A 68 6.98 4.27 22.72
C SER A 68 6.11 3.20 22.09
N ILE A 69 6.66 2.51 21.08
CA ILE A 69 6.06 1.40 20.37
C ILE A 69 7.03 0.21 20.40
N GLU A 70 6.50 -0.97 20.68
CA GLU A 70 7.26 -2.21 20.64
C GLU A 70 7.45 -2.70 19.20
N VAL A 71 8.67 -3.11 18.86
CA VAL A 71 9.07 -3.56 17.53
C VAL A 71 9.83 -4.88 17.61
N ILE A 72 9.32 -5.90 16.92
CA ILE A 72 9.92 -7.23 16.85
C ILE A 72 10.78 -7.33 15.58
N TYR A 73 12.06 -7.62 15.73
CA TYR A 73 12.96 -7.98 14.64
C TYR A 73 13.09 -9.50 14.50
N MET A 74 12.85 -10.00 13.28
CA MET A 74 13.02 -11.41 12.91
C MET A 74 14.15 -11.58 11.87
N PRO A 75 15.39 -11.88 12.30
CA PRO A 75 16.51 -12.10 11.39
C PRO A 75 16.34 -13.39 10.56
N LEU A 76 16.61 -13.32 9.25
CA LEU A 76 16.62 -14.49 8.34
C LEU A 76 15.28 -15.26 8.24
N VAL A 77 14.15 -14.61 8.60
CA VAL A 77 12.80 -15.20 8.57
C VAL A 77 12.28 -15.47 7.15
N LEU A 78 12.88 -14.83 6.14
CA LEU A 78 12.52 -14.96 4.73
C LEU A 78 13.62 -15.67 3.93
N ALA A 79 13.19 -16.45 2.94
CA ALA A 79 14.04 -17.14 1.98
C ALA A 79 15.08 -16.20 1.34
N LYS A 80 16.31 -16.72 1.21
CA LYS A 80 17.55 -16.01 0.82
C LYS A 80 18.12 -15.04 1.88
N GLY A 81 17.69 -15.15 3.13
CA GLY A 81 18.25 -14.39 4.25
C GLY A 81 17.61 -13.01 4.46
N GLY A 82 16.39 -12.81 3.95
CA GLY A 82 15.61 -11.62 4.25
C GLY A 82 15.07 -11.64 5.68
N SER A 83 14.89 -10.46 6.28
CA SER A 83 14.34 -10.30 7.63
C SER A 83 13.01 -9.54 7.65
N SER A 84 12.40 -9.40 8.83
CA SER A 84 11.19 -8.61 9.03
C SER A 84 11.26 -7.74 10.29
N LEU A 85 10.60 -6.57 10.27
CA LEU A 85 10.37 -5.69 11.43
C LEU A 85 8.88 -5.50 11.66
N GLY A 86 8.35 -6.02 12.77
CA GLY A 86 6.94 -5.94 13.14
C GLY A 86 6.69 -4.85 14.17
N PHE A 87 5.97 -3.80 13.79
CA PHE A 87 5.58 -2.71 14.70
C PHE A 87 4.21 -3.02 15.32
N ARG A 88 4.13 -3.16 16.65
CA ARG A 88 2.85 -3.40 17.36
C ARG A 88 2.06 -2.10 17.41
N ILE A 89 0.98 -2.03 16.62
CA ILE A 89 0.12 -0.86 16.49
C ILE A 89 -1.26 -1.18 17.06
N THR A 90 -1.75 -0.33 17.95
CA THR A 90 -3.13 -0.32 18.44
C THR A 90 -3.88 0.87 17.85
N ASP A 91 -5.11 0.64 17.36
CA ASP A 91 -6.05 1.70 16.97
C ASP A 91 -7.09 2.02 18.07
N GLY A 92 -6.89 1.45 19.27
CA GLY A 92 -7.83 1.51 20.40
C GLY A 92 -8.96 0.47 20.36
N LYS A 93 -9.03 -0.36 19.32
CA LYS A 93 -10.03 -1.46 19.19
C LYS A 93 -9.41 -2.79 18.81
N LYS A 94 -8.41 -2.79 17.91
CA LYS A 94 -7.62 -3.95 17.52
C LYS A 94 -6.13 -3.65 17.74
N LYS A 95 -5.40 -4.65 18.22
CA LYS A 95 -3.93 -4.69 18.14
C LYS A 95 -3.53 -5.44 16.87
N THR A 96 -2.57 -4.90 16.13
CA THR A 96 -2.05 -5.46 14.87
C THR A 96 -0.55 -5.27 14.79
N ILE A 97 0.12 -6.04 13.94
CA ILE A 97 1.55 -5.86 13.68
C ILE A 97 1.75 -5.42 12.23
N GLU A 98 2.26 -4.20 12.00
CA GLU A 98 2.72 -3.79 10.67
C GLU A 98 4.13 -4.34 10.45
N TRP A 99 4.22 -5.44 9.72
CA TRP A 99 5.46 -6.11 9.35
C TRP A 99 6.09 -5.46 8.11
N LEU A 100 7.33 -5.00 8.21
CA LEU A 100 8.14 -4.52 7.10
C LEU A 100 9.13 -5.62 6.69
N CYS A 101 8.96 -6.19 5.50
CA CYS A 101 9.79 -7.28 4.99
C CYS A 101 10.96 -6.75 4.15
N PHE A 102 12.16 -7.30 4.36
CA PHE A 102 13.40 -6.88 3.69
C PHE A 102 14.11 -8.05 2.98
N GLY A 103 14.91 -7.74 1.96
CA GLY A 103 15.65 -8.73 1.15
C GLY A 103 16.91 -9.30 1.82
N GLY A 104 17.42 -8.63 2.86
CA GLY A 104 18.53 -9.08 3.70
C GLY A 104 18.27 -8.81 5.18
N PRO A 105 19.26 -9.01 6.07
CA PRO A 105 19.21 -8.58 7.46
C PRO A 105 19.27 -7.05 7.58
N VAL A 106 18.68 -6.47 8.64
CA VAL A 106 18.65 -5.01 8.86
C VAL A 106 19.15 -4.55 10.23
N GLN A 107 19.60 -5.49 11.07
CA GLN A 107 19.93 -5.28 12.48
C GLN A 107 20.91 -4.12 12.73
N ASP A 108 22.08 -4.17 12.12
CA ASP A 108 23.16 -3.18 12.27
C ASP A 108 22.67 -1.75 11.97
N ARG A 109 21.66 -1.61 11.09
CA ARG A 109 21.10 -0.33 10.64
C ARG A 109 19.87 0.15 11.41
N ILE A 110 19.26 -0.69 12.26
CA ILE A 110 18.33 -0.22 13.30
C ILE A 110 19.08 0.09 14.60
N GLU A 111 20.07 -0.73 14.97
CA GLU A 111 20.91 -0.51 16.16
C GLU A 111 21.80 0.74 16.02
N GLY A 112 22.21 1.07 14.80
CA GLY A 112 22.89 2.31 14.45
C GLY A 112 21.96 3.45 13.98
N MET A 113 20.64 3.37 14.18
CA MET A 113 19.72 4.45 13.80
C MET A 113 19.58 5.48 14.92
N GLU A 114 20.09 6.69 14.67
CA GLU A 114 20.04 7.82 15.60
C GLU A 114 19.39 9.04 14.94
N LYS A 115 18.80 9.90 15.77
CA LYS A 115 18.25 11.20 15.41
C LYS A 115 18.49 12.19 16.55
N ASP A 116 19.02 13.36 16.22
CA ASP A 116 19.32 14.45 17.18
C ASP A 116 20.19 14.01 18.38
N GLY A 117 21.04 13.00 18.18
CA GLY A 117 21.91 12.41 19.22
C GLY A 117 21.25 11.33 20.09
N HIS A 118 19.99 10.98 19.83
CA HIS A 118 19.24 9.92 20.51
C HIS A 118 19.05 8.70 19.61
N ARG A 119 19.06 7.51 20.19
CA ARG A 119 18.73 6.27 19.47
C ARG A 119 17.25 6.22 19.12
N VAL A 120 16.95 5.66 17.95
CA VAL A 120 15.56 5.45 17.49
C VAL A 120 15.03 4.08 17.94
N PHE A 121 15.92 3.10 18.13
CA PHE A 121 15.60 1.75 18.60
C PHE A 121 16.39 1.45 19.89
N ASP A 122 15.69 1.40 21.02
CA ASP A 122 16.24 0.94 22.29
C ASP A 122 16.02 -0.57 22.41
N PHE A 123 17.09 -1.36 22.51
CA PHE A 123 17.00 -2.81 22.67
C PHE A 123 16.46 -3.18 24.06
N VAL A 124 15.45 -4.06 24.10
CA VAL A 124 14.77 -4.50 25.32
C VAL A 124 15.14 -5.93 25.67
N ALA A 125 14.86 -6.87 24.76
CA ALA A 125 14.91 -8.30 25.05
C ALA A 125 15.23 -9.15 23.82
N LYS A 126 15.62 -10.41 24.07
CA LYS A 126 15.62 -11.48 23.06
C LYS A 126 14.61 -12.54 23.45
N LEU A 127 13.67 -12.78 22.56
CA LEU A 127 12.72 -13.87 22.64
C LEU A 127 13.35 -15.08 21.95
N GLU A 128 13.88 -16.00 22.75
CA GLU A 128 14.46 -17.25 22.28
C GLU A 128 13.39 -18.20 21.74
N LYS A 129 13.80 -19.12 20.84
CA LYS A 129 12.89 -20.16 20.36
C LYS A 129 12.58 -21.23 21.41
N SER A 130 13.47 -21.42 22.39
CA SER A 130 13.64 -22.61 23.25
C SER A 130 14.35 -23.79 22.58
N ASP A 131 15.21 -24.44 23.35
CA ASP A 131 15.70 -25.79 23.09
C ASP A 131 14.62 -26.79 23.51
N SER A 132 13.99 -27.46 22.53
CA SER A 132 13.01 -28.52 22.80
C SER A 132 13.69 -29.76 23.43
N PRO A 133 13.47 -30.12 24.71
CA PRO A 133 14.29 -31.14 25.40
C PRO A 133 13.98 -32.59 25.00
N LYS A 134 13.15 -32.81 23.97
CA LYS A 134 12.65 -34.13 23.56
C LYS A 134 12.73 -34.28 22.04
N ARG A 135 13.45 -35.32 21.58
CA ARG A 135 13.59 -35.66 20.16
C ARG A 135 12.22 -35.72 19.47
N GLY A 136 12.03 -34.95 18.40
CA GLY A 136 10.88 -35.03 17.50
C GLY A 136 9.78 -33.99 17.69
N VAL A 137 9.77 -33.20 18.78
CA VAL A 137 8.74 -32.18 19.03
C VAL A 137 9.35 -30.80 19.12
N VAL A 138 9.30 -30.03 18.03
CA VAL A 138 9.77 -28.62 17.99
C VAL A 138 8.71 -27.69 18.58
N SER A 139 8.41 -27.88 19.88
CA SER A 139 7.57 -26.99 20.67
C SER A 139 8.41 -25.80 21.17
N GLY A 140 8.64 -24.83 20.29
CA GLY A 140 9.24 -23.56 20.71
C GLY A 140 8.32 -22.77 21.66
N HIS A 141 8.83 -21.71 22.29
CA HIS A 141 8.02 -20.80 23.11
C HIS A 141 6.76 -20.35 22.35
N LYS A 142 5.62 -20.34 23.03
CA LYS A 142 4.31 -20.03 22.41
C LYS A 142 4.34 -18.68 21.70
N GLU A 143 4.75 -17.63 22.40
CA GLU A 143 4.86 -16.27 21.86
C GLU A 143 5.80 -16.18 20.64
N HIS A 144 6.94 -16.85 20.67
CA HIS A 144 7.88 -16.95 19.55
C HIS A 144 7.25 -17.65 18.32
N ARG A 145 6.31 -18.57 18.54
CA ARG A 145 5.51 -19.17 17.47
C ARG A 145 4.41 -18.24 16.99
N ASP A 146 3.64 -17.66 17.91
CA ASP A 146 2.50 -16.80 17.58
C ASP A 146 2.93 -15.55 16.80
N LEU A 147 4.07 -14.94 17.16
CA LEU A 147 4.66 -13.83 16.41
C LEU A 147 5.10 -14.26 15.00
N PHE A 148 5.68 -15.44 14.85
CA PHE A 148 6.04 -15.98 13.52
C PHE A 148 4.80 -16.23 12.65
N GLU A 149 3.74 -16.78 13.24
CA GLU A 149 2.47 -17.04 12.57
C GLU A 149 1.69 -15.74 12.27
N SER A 150 1.88 -14.67 13.04
CA SER A 150 1.41 -13.31 12.71
C SER A 150 1.98 -12.78 11.39
N LEU A 151 3.24 -13.13 11.07
CA LEU A 151 3.84 -12.81 9.77
C LEU A 151 3.37 -13.78 8.66
N GLU A 152 3.19 -15.07 8.98
CA GLU A 152 2.82 -16.12 8.01
C GLU A 152 1.37 -15.98 7.52
N TYR A 153 0.45 -15.63 8.43
CA TYR A 153 -0.96 -15.38 8.14
C TYR A 153 -1.28 -13.89 7.93
N GLY A 154 -0.28 -13.02 7.96
CA GLY A 154 -0.46 -11.59 7.74
C GLY A 154 -0.98 -11.27 6.34
N GLU A 155 -1.91 -10.32 6.24
CA GLU A 155 -2.43 -9.87 4.94
C GLU A 155 -1.43 -8.94 4.25
N LEU A 156 -1.29 -9.05 2.92
CA LEU A 156 -0.46 -8.12 2.16
C LEU A 156 -1.06 -6.71 2.27
N ARG A 157 -0.31 -5.75 2.84
CA ARG A 157 -0.72 -4.34 2.81
C ARG A 157 -0.52 -3.80 1.40
N LEU A 158 -1.51 -4.05 0.55
CA LEU A 158 -1.66 -3.35 -0.72
C LEU A 158 -1.68 -1.85 -0.42
N PHE A 159 -0.60 -1.16 -0.78
CA PHE A 159 -0.63 0.29 -0.82
C PHE A 159 -1.72 0.68 -1.81
N ASN A 160 -2.77 1.33 -1.31
CA ASN A 160 -3.63 2.15 -2.15
C ASN A 160 -2.72 3.21 -2.78
N LEU A 161 -2.26 2.92 -4.00
CA LEU A 161 -1.58 3.87 -4.88
C LEU A 161 -2.52 5.06 -5.03
N LYS A 162 -2.26 6.11 -4.24
CA LYS A 162 -2.94 7.39 -4.40
C LYS A 162 -2.67 7.82 -5.83
N LEU A 163 -3.69 7.73 -6.68
CA LEU A 163 -3.68 8.24 -8.04
C LEU A 163 -3.25 9.70 -7.99
N THR A 164 -1.96 9.95 -8.22
CA THR A 164 -1.47 11.30 -8.38
C THR A 164 -2.17 11.88 -9.60
N TRP A 165 -2.56 13.16 -9.54
CA TRP A 165 -3.39 13.76 -10.59
C TRP A 165 -2.76 13.65 -11.99
N ARG A 166 -1.44 13.45 -12.12
CA ARG A 166 -0.77 13.13 -13.37
C ARG A 166 -1.33 11.88 -14.07
N ASN A 167 -1.50 10.77 -13.36
CA ASN A 167 -2.07 9.54 -13.93
C ASN A 167 -3.53 9.78 -14.32
N LYS A 168 -4.32 10.44 -13.46
CA LYS A 168 -5.72 10.75 -13.76
C LYS A 168 -5.88 11.72 -14.95
N VAL A 169 -4.94 12.64 -15.15
CA VAL A 169 -4.89 13.52 -16.34
C VAL A 169 -4.55 12.72 -17.59
N GLN A 170 -3.57 11.80 -17.55
CA GLN A 170 -3.24 10.93 -18.67
C GLN A 170 -4.41 9.98 -19.02
N GLU A 171 -5.08 9.41 -18.02
CA GLU A 171 -6.28 8.59 -18.19
C GLU A 171 -7.45 9.39 -18.75
N LEU A 172 -7.68 10.63 -18.28
CA LEU A 172 -8.69 11.54 -18.83
C LEU A 172 -8.37 11.95 -20.27
N GLN A 173 -7.12 12.25 -20.60
CA GLN A 173 -6.68 12.55 -21.96
C GLN A 173 -6.89 11.33 -22.88
N ALA A 174 -6.46 10.14 -22.46
CA ALA A 174 -6.68 8.90 -23.20
C ALA A 174 -8.19 8.57 -23.36
N ALA A 175 -9.01 8.83 -22.34
CA ALA A 175 -10.45 8.65 -22.39
C ALA A 175 -11.13 9.68 -23.31
N MET A 176 -10.70 10.95 -23.31
CA MET A 176 -11.18 11.99 -24.21
C MET A 176 -10.77 11.76 -25.66
N GLU A 177 -9.55 11.26 -25.91
CA GLU A 177 -9.16 10.81 -27.24
C GLU A 177 -9.99 9.61 -27.70
N LYS A 178 -10.21 8.63 -26.82
CA LYS A 178 -11.00 7.43 -27.15
C LYS A 178 -12.46 7.79 -27.43
N SER A 179 -13.09 8.62 -26.60
CA SER A 179 -14.46 9.10 -26.82
C SER A 179 -14.57 10.03 -28.03
N GLY A 180 -13.56 10.87 -28.30
CA GLY A 180 -13.50 11.70 -29.50
C GLY A 180 -13.40 10.87 -30.79
N ARG A 181 -12.63 9.78 -30.78
CA ARG A 181 -12.57 8.80 -31.89
C ARG A 181 -13.91 8.08 -32.06
N THR A 182 -14.53 7.59 -30.97
CA THR A 182 -15.85 6.91 -31.02
C THR A 182 -16.99 7.85 -31.44
N ALA A 183 -16.97 9.12 -31.02
CA ALA A 183 -17.95 10.13 -31.42
C ALA A 183 -17.82 10.48 -32.90
N ARG A 184 -16.60 10.70 -33.40
CA ARG A 184 -16.37 10.90 -34.85
C ARG A 184 -16.81 9.69 -35.68
N ALA A 185 -16.49 8.48 -35.23
CA ALA A 185 -16.95 7.25 -35.89
C ALA A 185 -18.49 7.20 -35.96
N ARG A 186 -19.20 7.46 -34.85
CA ARG A 186 -20.68 7.48 -34.83
C ARG A 186 -21.30 8.58 -35.70
N VAL A 187 -20.71 9.78 -35.72
CA VAL A 187 -21.20 10.86 -36.60
C VAL A 187 -20.99 10.52 -38.07
N GLN A 188 -19.87 9.87 -38.41
CA GLN A 188 -19.59 9.43 -39.77
C GLN A 188 -20.54 8.29 -40.21
N ASP A 189 -20.74 7.29 -39.36
CA ASP A 189 -21.70 6.18 -39.54
C ASP A 189 -23.16 6.69 -39.70
N GLN A 190 -23.56 7.68 -38.90
CA GLN A 190 -24.86 8.35 -39.05
C GLN A 190 -24.94 9.20 -40.33
N MET A 191 -23.88 9.91 -40.73
CA MET A 191 -23.86 10.64 -42.00
C MET A 191 -23.94 9.70 -43.22
N GLU A 192 -23.31 8.53 -43.16
CA GLU A 192 -23.33 7.51 -44.21
C GLU A 192 -24.71 6.84 -44.30
N THR A 193 -25.35 6.59 -43.15
CA THR A 193 -26.76 6.17 -43.05
C THR A 193 -27.71 7.19 -43.68
N VAL A 194 -27.67 8.45 -43.23
CA VAL A 194 -28.55 9.53 -43.74
C VAL A 194 -28.30 9.78 -45.24
N ARG A 195 -27.07 9.68 -45.72
CA ARG A 195 -26.76 9.79 -47.15
C ARG A 195 -27.39 8.67 -47.98
N THR A 196 -27.52 7.47 -47.40
CA THR A 196 -28.20 6.33 -48.03
C THR A 196 -29.72 6.50 -48.02
N GLU A 197 -30.30 6.97 -46.91
CA GLU A 197 -31.74 7.24 -46.81
C GLU A 197 -32.19 8.39 -47.71
N VAL A 198 -31.46 9.51 -47.73
CA VAL A 198 -31.75 10.67 -48.60
C VAL A 198 -31.59 10.30 -50.08
N GLY A 199 -30.63 9.42 -50.42
CA GLY A 199 -30.50 8.86 -51.78
C GLY A 199 -31.75 8.10 -52.25
N ASN A 200 -32.45 7.43 -51.32
CA ASN A 200 -33.68 6.69 -51.61
C ASN A 200 -34.97 7.53 -51.53
N MET A 201 -34.94 8.69 -50.85
CA MET A 201 -36.12 9.57 -50.68
C MET A 201 -36.41 10.53 -51.85
N VAL A 202 -35.59 10.57 -52.91
CA VAL A 202 -35.83 11.44 -54.09
C VAL A 202 -36.87 10.83 -55.07
N VAL A 203 -37.87 10.08 -54.57
CA VAL A 203 -38.98 9.52 -55.35
C VAL A 203 -40.33 9.60 -54.61
N SER A 204 -40.81 10.82 -54.29
CA SER A 204 -42.25 11.20 -54.32
C SER A 204 -42.48 12.61 -53.78
N VAL A 205 -43.29 13.43 -54.49
CA VAL A 205 -43.71 14.76 -54.03
C VAL A 205 -45.17 15.04 -54.43
N PRO A 206 -46.12 15.08 -53.47
CA PRO A 206 -47.41 15.75 -53.62
C PRO A 206 -47.28 17.27 -53.43
N LYS A 207 -48.18 18.06 -54.04
CA LYS A 207 -48.16 19.54 -53.98
C LYS A 207 -49.05 20.10 -52.87
N GLY A 208 -48.60 21.12 -52.13
CA GLY A 208 -49.50 22.04 -51.40
C GLY A 208 -48.92 22.74 -50.16
N ALA A 209 -49.59 23.84 -49.76
CA ALA A 209 -49.47 24.59 -48.49
C ALA A 209 -48.21 25.44 -48.20
N GLN A 210 -48.39 26.76 -48.39
CA GLN A 210 -47.68 27.92 -47.79
C GLN A 210 -48.01 28.07 -46.27
N TYR A 211 -47.52 28.98 -45.39
CA TYR A 211 -46.55 30.12 -45.32
C TYR A 211 -46.10 30.24 -43.81
N ILE A 212 -45.46 31.25 -43.17
CA ILE A 212 -45.06 32.66 -43.47
C ILE A 212 -43.58 32.92 -43.00
N GLN A 213 -43.23 34.03 -42.32
CA GLN A 213 -41.85 34.47 -42.00
C GLN A 213 -41.74 35.46 -40.79
N SER A 214 -40.49 35.72 -40.32
CA SER A 214 -39.99 36.99 -39.69
C SER A 214 -40.37 37.26 -38.19
N THR A 215 -39.68 38.06 -37.34
CA THR A 215 -38.64 39.12 -37.54
C THR A 215 -37.45 39.06 -36.52
N ARG A 216 -36.89 40.18 -35.99
CA ARG A 216 -35.43 40.35 -35.74
C ARG A 216 -35.01 41.58 -34.89
N GLY A 217 -33.95 41.49 -34.05
CA GLY A 217 -33.21 42.63 -33.39
C GLY A 217 -33.13 42.58 -31.85
N ALA A 218 -32.27 43.30 -31.10
CA ALA A 218 -31.05 44.12 -31.39
C ALA A 218 -30.25 44.39 -30.06
N ILE A 219 -29.08 45.08 -30.10
CA ILE A 219 -28.13 45.31 -28.96
C ILE A 219 -27.75 46.81 -28.83
N PRO A 220 -27.40 47.32 -27.62
CA PRO A 220 -26.30 48.29 -27.48
C PRO A 220 -25.31 48.01 -26.31
N LEU A 221 -24.16 48.71 -26.31
CA LEU A 221 -23.13 48.73 -25.25
C LEU A 221 -23.17 50.07 -24.48
N GLU A 222 -22.52 50.13 -23.30
CA GLU A 222 -21.74 51.29 -22.81
C GLU A 222 -20.63 50.83 -21.82
N ALA A 223 -19.70 51.72 -21.47
CA ALA A 223 -18.57 51.46 -20.56
C ALA A 223 -18.14 52.75 -19.82
N THR A 224 -17.43 52.64 -18.69
CA THR A 224 -16.70 53.77 -18.07
C THR A 224 -15.67 53.29 -17.03
N ASP A 225 -14.53 53.98 -16.94
CA ASP A 225 -13.48 53.75 -15.94
C ASP A 225 -13.69 54.56 -14.65
N ARG A 226 -13.25 54.01 -13.50
CA ARG A 226 -12.33 54.69 -12.55
C ARG A 226 -11.82 53.76 -11.44
#